data_AF-A0A1F1Z9R8-F1
#
_entry.id   AF-A0A1F1Z9R8-F1
#
_cell.length_a   1.000
_cell.length_b   1.000
_cell.length_c   1.000
_cell.angle_alpha   90.00
_cell.angle_beta   90.00
_cell.angle_gamma   90.00
#
_symmetry.space_group_name_H-M   'P 1'
#
loop_
_entity.id
_entity.type
_entity.pdbx_description
1 polymer ?
#
loop_
_entity_poly.entity_id
_entity_poly.type
_entity_poly.pdbx_seq_one_letter_code
_entity_poly.pdbx_strand_id
1 'polypeptide(L)'
;MKAYDYEANKALPDSGGAHRPDAHLFDDETEFITEVRELKPDTPRGRNDGRKQLARYKEYTESYNSGIGEKSGLDLPTVQYVLDFYKP
;
A
#
# COMPACT_ATOMS: atom_id res chain seq x y z
N MET A 1 -17.07 -8.77 11.93
CA MET A 1 -15.61 -8.63 11.81
C MET A 1 -15.34 -8.71 10.32
N LYS A 2 -15.04 -7.59 9.65
CA LYS A 2 -14.73 -7.63 8.21
C LYS A 2 -13.38 -8.33 8.06
N ALA A 3 -13.30 -9.32 7.17
CA ALA A 3 -12.06 -10.00 6.88
C ALA A 3 -11.23 -9.07 6.01
N TYR A 4 -10.11 -8.59 6.55
CA TYR A 4 -9.11 -7.90 5.77
C TYR A 4 -8.01 -8.91 5.46
N ASP A 5 -7.96 -9.41 4.24
CA ASP A 5 -6.91 -10.34 3.82
C ASP A 5 -5.77 -9.55 3.18
N TYR A 6 -4.54 -9.79 3.65
CA TYR A 6 -3.36 -9.17 3.04
C TYR A 6 -3.12 -9.74 1.65
N GLU A 7 -2.97 -8.84 0.69
CA GLU A 7 -2.55 -9.12 -0.66
C GLU A 7 -1.02 -9.10 -0.76
N ALA A 8 -0.39 -10.27 -0.59
CA ALA A 8 1.06 -10.42 -0.69
C ALA A 8 1.57 -10.58 -2.13
N ASN A 9 2.70 -9.95 -2.45
CA ASN A 9 3.36 -9.99 -3.76
C ASN A 9 2.46 -9.61 -4.95
N LYS A 10 1.37 -8.87 -4.71
CA LYS A 10 0.46 -8.36 -5.74
C LYS A 10 0.72 -6.88 -6.01
N ALA A 11 0.42 -6.46 -7.24
CA ALA A 11 0.44 -5.05 -7.57
C ALA A 11 -0.76 -4.35 -6.93
N LEU A 12 -0.61 -3.08 -6.58
CA LEU A 12 -1.73 -2.25 -6.17
C LEU A 12 -2.78 -2.21 -7.30
N PRO A 13 -4.08 -2.22 -6.97
CA PRO A 13 -5.18 -2.15 -7.93
C PRO A 13 -4.96 -1.04 -8.94
N ASP A 14 -5.28 -1.28 -10.22
CA ASP A 14 -5.16 -0.34 -11.35
C ASP A 14 -3.77 0.25 -11.66
N SER A 15 -2.72 -0.19 -10.95
CA SER A 15 -1.36 0.34 -11.17
C SER A 15 -0.68 -0.17 -12.44
N GLY A 16 -1.33 -1.08 -13.19
CA GLY A 16 -0.73 -1.75 -14.34
C GLY A 16 0.53 -2.56 -14.01
N GLY A 17 0.74 -2.90 -12.73
CA GLY A 17 1.95 -3.57 -12.25
C GLY A 17 3.11 -2.65 -11.87
N ALA A 18 2.97 -1.32 -12.01
CA ALA A 18 4.03 -0.36 -11.68
C ALA A 18 4.29 -0.24 -10.18
N HIS A 19 3.26 -0.45 -9.36
CA HIS A 19 3.35 -0.34 -7.90
C HIS A 19 3.09 -1.70 -7.26
N ARG A 20 4.17 -2.41 -6.91
CA ARG A 20 4.11 -3.77 -6.36
C ARG A 20 4.79 -3.83 -4.99
N PRO A 21 4.08 -3.45 -3.90
CA PRO A 21 4.59 -3.62 -2.55
C PRO A 21 4.73 -5.10 -2.19
N ASP A 22 5.47 -5.38 -1.12
CA ASP A 22 5.58 -6.75 -0.58
C ASP A 22 4.23 -7.26 -0.07
N ALA A 23 3.43 -6.39 0.56
CA ALA A 23 2.04 -6.66 0.89
C ALA A 23 1.20 -5.38 0.95
N HIS A 24 -0.10 -5.49 0.77
CA HIS A 24 -1.05 -4.41 1.06
C HIS A 24 -2.37 -4.97 1.57
N LEU A 25 -3.17 -4.12 2.22
CA LEU A 25 -4.50 -4.45 2.70
C LEU A 25 -5.52 -3.72 1.84
N PHE A 26 -6.40 -4.49 1.20
CA PHE A 26 -7.48 -4.00 0.35
C PHE A 26 -8.81 -4.38 1.01
N ASP A 27 -9.71 -3.41 1.16
CA ASP A 27 -11.05 -3.64 1.69
C ASP A 27 -12.00 -3.89 0.51
N ASP A 28 -12.34 -5.16 0.27
CA ASP A 28 -13.21 -5.57 -0.84
C ASP A 28 -14.61 -4.91 -0.81
N GLU A 29 -15.09 -4.46 0.35
CA GLU A 29 -16.41 -3.81 0.45
C GLU A 29 -16.38 -2.34 0.02
N THR A 30 -15.26 -1.66 0.27
CA THR A 30 -15.11 -0.22 -0.04
C THR A 30 -14.18 0.06 -1.21
N GLU A 31 -13.50 -0.98 -1.70
CA GLU A 31 -12.43 -0.90 -2.69
C GLU A 31 -11.26 0.01 -2.27
N PHE A 32 -11.11 0.31 -0.98
CA PHE A 32 -10.03 1.16 -0.48
C PHE A 32 -8.78 0.36 -0.12
N ILE A 33 -7.63 0.96 -0.39
CA ILE A 33 -6.35 0.50 0.15
C ILE A 33 -6.15 1.13 1.52
N THR A 34 -5.93 0.34 2.56
CA THR A 34 -5.85 0.82 3.95
C THR A 34 -4.49 0.62 4.59
N GLU A 35 -3.67 -0.30 4.06
CA GLU A 35 -2.29 -0.49 4.48
C GLU A 35 -1.41 -0.89 3.30
N VAL A 36 -0.16 -0.40 3.30
CA VAL A 36 0.88 -0.80 2.34
C VAL A 36 2.15 -1.13 3.13
N ARG A 37 2.75 -2.27 2.83
CA ARG A 37 3.97 -2.77 3.47
C ARG A 37 5.08 -3.00 2.47
N GLU A 38 6.28 -2.59 2.85
CA GLU A 38 7.52 -2.95 2.17
C GLU A 38 8.47 -3.62 3.16
N LEU A 39 9.08 -4.71 2.74
CA LEU A 39 10.08 -5.47 3.46
C LEU A 39 11.45 -5.26 2.80
N LYS A 40 12.43 -4.84 3.60
CA LYS A 40 13.79 -4.57 3.11
C LYS A 40 14.86 -5.13 4.05
N PRO A 41 16.06 -5.45 3.54
CA PRO A 41 17.16 -5.83 4.41
C PRO A 41 17.52 -4.66 5.32
N ASP A 42 17.83 -4.93 6.60
CA ASP A 42 18.21 -3.92 7.58
C ASP A 42 19.63 -3.38 7.34
N THR A 43 19.78 -2.64 6.24
CA THR A 43 21.01 -2.00 5.79
C THR A 43 20.73 -0.55 5.46
N PRO A 44 21.74 0.36 5.46
CA PRO A 44 21.53 1.75 5.05
C PRO A 44 20.87 1.87 3.67
N ARG A 45 21.26 1.01 2.73
CA ARG A 45 20.65 0.95 1.39
C ARG A 45 19.19 0.48 1.45
N GLY A 46 18.90 -0.64 2.12
CA GLY A 46 17.53 -1.16 2.23
C GLY A 46 16.56 -0.17 2.87
N ARG A 47 17.00 0.52 3.92
CA ARG A 47 16.24 1.62 4.57
C ARG A 47 15.93 2.77 3.61
N ASN A 48 16.92 3.18 2.81
CA ASN A 48 16.74 4.27 1.85
C ASN A 48 15.83 3.87 0.68
N ASP A 49 16.05 2.69 0.11
CA ASP A 49 15.28 2.18 -1.03
C ASP A 49 13.80 1.96 -0.62
N GLY A 50 13.57 1.38 0.57
CA GLY A 50 12.23 1.19 1.11
C GLY A 50 11.47 2.51 1.34
N ARG A 51 12.13 3.54 1.87
CA ARG A 51 11.51 4.88 2.03
C ARG A 51 11.10 5.48 0.68
N LYS A 52 11.95 5.36 -0.35
CA LYS A 52 11.65 5.85 -1.70
C LYS A 52 10.49 5.09 -2.34
N GLN A 53 10.39 3.78 -2.12
CA GLN A 53 9.27 2.99 -2.62
C GLN A 53 7.97 3.37 -1.92
N LEU A 54 7.95 3.42 -0.58
CA LEU A 54 6.76 3.82 0.17
C LEU A 54 6.26 5.22 -0.19
N ALA A 55 7.16 6.17 -0.46
CA ALA A 55 6.76 7.51 -0.92
C ALA A 55 5.98 7.45 -2.24
N ARG A 56 6.43 6.64 -3.21
CA ARG A 56 5.71 6.45 -4.48
C ARG A 56 4.38 5.73 -4.29
N TYR A 57 4.33 4.73 -3.41
CA TYR A 57 3.07 4.04 -3.13
C TYR A 57 2.09 4.98 -2.45
N LYS A 58 2.55 5.84 -1.54
CA LYS A 58 1.73 6.85 -0.89
C LYS A 58 1.04 7.78 -1.89
N GLU A 59 1.80 8.36 -2.80
CA GLU A 59 1.24 9.22 -3.85
C GLU A 59 0.17 8.47 -4.67
N TYR A 60 0.46 7.22 -5.04
CA TYR A 60 -0.47 6.39 -5.79
C TYR A 60 -1.76 6.09 -5.00
N THR A 61 -1.64 5.58 -3.77
CA THR A 61 -2.80 5.17 -2.96
C THR A 61 -3.66 6.33 -2.52
N GLU A 62 -3.07 7.51 -2.29
CA GLU A 62 -3.83 8.74 -2.04
C GLU A 62 -4.66 9.13 -3.26
N SER A 63 -4.07 9.11 -4.47
CA SER A 63 -4.81 9.39 -5.71
C SER A 63 -5.88 8.35 -6.00
N TYR A 64 -5.57 7.06 -5.82
CA TYR A 64 -6.49 5.95 -6.06
C TYR A 64 -7.69 6.01 -5.12
N ASN A 65 -7.46 6.07 -3.80
CA ASN A 65 -8.53 6.15 -2.82
C ASN A 65 -9.37 7.43 -3.00
N SER A 66 -8.75 8.57 -3.37
CA SER A 66 -9.50 9.79 -3.67
C SER A 66 -10.50 9.57 -4.81
N GLY A 67 -10.09 8.92 -5.90
CA GLY A 67 -10.99 8.58 -7.01
C GLY A 67 -12.12 7.62 -6.60
N ILE A 68 -11.84 6.63 -5.76
CA ILE A 68 -12.87 5.74 -5.21
C ILE A 68 -13.83 6.50 -4.28
N GLY A 69 -13.32 7.38 -3.42
CA GLY A 69 -14.12 8.22 -2.53
C GLY A 69 -15.04 9.16 -3.28
N GLU A 70 -14.55 9.82 -4.34
CA GLU A 70 -15.36 10.65 -5.23
C GLU A 70 -16.47 9.85 -5.93
N LYS A 71 -16.18 8.63 -6.38
CA LYS A 71 -17.14 7.76 -7.07
C LYS A 71 -18.21 7.17 -6.13
N SER A 72 -17.80 6.80 -4.91
CA SER A 72 -18.66 6.10 -3.94
C SER A 72 -19.38 7.03 -2.97
N GLY A 73 -18.87 8.25 -2.76
CA GLY A 73 -19.32 9.18 -1.73
C GLY A 73 -18.91 8.79 -0.31
N LEU A 74 -17.99 7.84 -0.15
CA LEU A 74 -17.46 7.40 1.14
C LEU A 74 -16.31 8.28 1.61
N ASP A 75 -16.14 8.40 2.94
CA ASP A 75 -15.02 9.09 3.54
C ASP A 75 -13.70 8.33 3.27
N LEU A 76 -12.63 9.09 3.00
CA LEU A 76 -11.32 8.52 2.72
C LEU A 76 -10.70 7.90 3.99
N PRO A 77 -10.22 6.66 3.93
CA PRO A 77 -9.51 6.08 5.07
C PRO A 77 -8.11 6.68 5.20
N THR A 78 -7.58 6.62 6.42
CA THR A 78 -6.14 6.85 6.64
C THR A 78 -5.39 5.59 6.21
N VAL A 79 -4.48 5.73 5.25
CA VAL A 79 -3.63 4.63 4.80
C VAL A 79 -2.39 4.51 5.70
N GLN A 80 -2.15 3.32 6.24
CA GLN A 80 -0.94 3.01 7.00
C GLN A 80 0.18 2.55 6.06
N TYR A 81 1.38 3.13 6.20
CA TYR A 81 2.56 2.72 5.43
C TYR A 81 3.61 2.14 6.38
N VAL A 82 3.97 0.89 6.18
CA VAL A 82 4.91 0.15 7.05
C VAL A 82 6.16 -0.19 6.26
N LEU A 83 7.32 0.17 6.82
CA LEU A 83 8.61 -0.29 6.34
C LEU A 83 9.18 -1.29 7.35
N ASP A 84 9.06 -2.57 7.02
CA ASP A 84 9.60 -3.67 7.81
C ASP A 84 11.04 -3.97 7.40
N PHE A 85 11.82 -4.46 8.38
CA PHE A 85 13.21 -4.82 8.15
C PHE A 85 13.49 -6.26 8.57
N TYR A 86 14.19 -7.00 7.73
CA TYR A 86 14.75 -8.30 8.08
C TYR A 86 16.27 -8.23 8.24
N LYS A 87 16.78 -9.02 9.18
CA LYS A 87 18.21 -9.32 9.21
C LYS A 87 18.49 -10.35 8.12
N PRO A 88 19.42 -10.10 7.19
CA PRO A 88 19.83 -11.06 6.17
C PRO A 88 20.30 -12.39 6.76
#